data_AF-A0A7X3X8L7-F1
#
_entry.id   AF-A0A7X3X8L7-F1
#
_cell.length_a   1.000
_cell.length_b   1.000
_cell.length_c   1.000
_cell.angle_alpha   90.00
_cell.angle_beta   90.00
_cell.angle_gamma   90.00
#
_symmetry.space_group_name_H-M   'P 1'
#
loop_
_entity.id
_entity.type
_entity.pdbx_description
1 polymer ?
#
loop_
_entity_poly.entity_id
_entity_poly.type
_entity_poly.pdbx_seq_one_letter_code
_entity_poly.pdbx_strand_id
1 'polypeptide(L)'
;MSVTPDTWEGETARTAGAGQRTQLLGPGWRAELADMANSARQSMVVAVPFITYSAAVWFRRQLAPDVALVTLTAIRAEAVASSALDVTALVHFAEQSEKARVFALPNLHAKVFIADEKVAIVTSGNLTRAGLDTNLEYGVMLRDPSIVRTIRDDMNSFVRLGNQVSRFALGELASIETDLRQARRKADEDAEHEPRARFRTIMRGARPRFVGAQVGNRSANSVFGEAIRFVLARGPQPTTAINEEVGRLLPDLCDDSEELVINGERYGKRWKHGVRNAQQYLKRKGVVTYDASTKLWALR
;
A
#
# COMPACT_ATOMS: atom_id res chain seq x y z
N MET A 1 -53.76 1.84 25.19
CA MET A 1 -53.12 1.39 23.93
C MET A 1 -51.64 1.66 24.07
N SER A 2 -50.89 0.64 24.47
CA SER A 2 -49.44 0.67 24.69
C SER A 2 -48.77 0.05 23.48
N VAL A 3 -47.93 0.81 22.79
CA VAL A 3 -47.05 0.30 21.73
C VAL A 3 -45.64 0.30 22.31
N THR A 4 -45.12 -0.89 22.54
CA THR A 4 -43.70 -1.15 22.86
C THR A 4 -42.84 -0.92 21.61
N PRO A 5 -41.65 -0.32 21.72
CA PRO A 5 -40.71 -0.29 20.60
C PRO A 5 -40.04 -1.65 20.43
N ASP A 6 -40.20 -2.24 19.25
CA ASP A 6 -39.51 -3.44 18.80
C ASP A 6 -37.98 -3.24 18.87
N THR A 7 -37.33 -4.15 19.59
CA THR A 7 -35.88 -4.34 19.61
C THR A 7 -35.43 -4.94 18.27
N TRP A 8 -34.70 -4.16 17.49
CA TRP A 8 -34.01 -4.66 16.29
C TRP A 8 -32.73 -5.39 16.69
N GLU A 9 -32.88 -6.59 17.28
CA GLU A 9 -31.77 -7.53 17.48
C GLU A 9 -31.53 -8.32 16.19
N GLY A 10 -30.73 -7.72 15.31
CA GLY A 10 -30.24 -8.37 14.09
C GLY A 10 -28.95 -9.14 14.33
N GLU A 11 -28.98 -10.19 15.13
CA GLU A 11 -27.88 -11.15 15.23
C GLU A 11 -27.92 -12.09 14.01
N THR A 12 -27.31 -11.67 12.89
CA THR A 12 -27.04 -12.60 11.78
C THR A 12 -25.63 -13.17 11.90
N ALA A 13 -25.45 -14.14 12.79
CA ALA A 13 -24.36 -15.08 12.69
C ALA A 13 -24.56 -15.92 11.41
N ARG A 14 -24.04 -15.44 10.28
CA ARG A 14 -23.99 -16.22 9.04
C ARG A 14 -22.88 -17.24 9.19
N THR A 15 -23.20 -18.42 9.72
CA THR A 15 -22.33 -19.58 9.64
C THR A 15 -22.08 -19.91 8.17
N ALA A 16 -20.87 -19.60 7.69
CA ALA A 16 -20.43 -19.99 6.35
C ALA A 16 -20.43 -21.52 6.27
N GLY A 17 -21.32 -22.08 5.44
CA GLY A 17 -21.39 -23.52 5.21
C GLY A 17 -20.09 -24.05 4.61
N ALA A 18 -19.63 -25.19 5.09
CA ALA A 18 -18.50 -25.92 4.50
C ALA A 18 -18.78 -26.18 3.01
N GLY A 19 -18.10 -25.44 2.13
CA GLY A 19 -18.29 -25.47 0.68
C GLY A 19 -18.53 -24.10 0.03
N GLN A 20 -18.85 -23.06 0.79
CA GLN A 20 -19.09 -21.73 0.23
C GLN A 20 -17.78 -21.05 -0.19
N ARG A 21 -17.58 -20.87 -1.51
CA ARG A 21 -16.37 -20.24 -2.07
C ARG A 21 -16.30 -18.72 -1.90
N THR A 22 -17.45 -18.08 -1.66
CA THR A 22 -17.56 -16.62 -1.52
C THR A 22 -18.53 -16.24 -0.40
N GLN A 23 -18.11 -15.37 0.50
CA GLN A 23 -18.91 -14.83 1.60
C GLN A 23 -18.95 -13.30 1.50
N LEU A 24 -20.13 -12.70 1.70
CA LEU A 24 -20.29 -11.25 1.79
C LEU A 24 -19.88 -10.77 3.19
N LEU A 25 -19.18 -9.64 3.24
CA LEU A 25 -18.80 -8.95 4.47
C LEU A 25 -19.59 -7.65 4.56
N GLY A 26 -20.36 -7.50 5.65
CA GLY A 26 -21.10 -6.26 5.95
C GLY A 26 -20.35 -5.35 6.92
N PRO A 27 -21.01 -4.31 7.44
CA PRO A 27 -20.50 -3.51 8.54
C PRO A 27 -20.13 -4.40 9.74
N GLY A 28 -19.02 -4.08 10.43
CA GLY A 28 -18.56 -4.85 11.59
C GLY A 28 -17.80 -6.14 11.27
N TRP A 29 -17.18 -6.25 10.09
CA TRP A 29 -16.45 -7.44 9.58
C TRP A 29 -15.17 -7.84 10.34
N ARG A 30 -14.99 -7.32 11.56
CA ARG A 30 -13.84 -7.58 12.44
C ARG A 30 -13.67 -9.07 12.73
N ALA A 31 -14.75 -9.78 13.01
CA ALA A 31 -14.73 -11.20 13.37
C ALA A 31 -14.19 -12.05 12.20
N GLU A 32 -14.66 -11.77 10.98
CA GLU A 32 -14.23 -12.47 9.78
C GLU A 32 -12.74 -12.24 9.48
N LEU A 33 -12.25 -11.02 9.70
CA LEU A 33 -10.81 -10.74 9.59
C LEU A 33 -10.00 -11.50 10.65
N ALA A 34 -10.51 -11.58 11.88
CA ALA A 34 -9.85 -12.33 12.95
C ALA A 34 -9.77 -13.82 12.60
N ASP A 35 -10.87 -14.42 12.16
CA ASP A 35 -10.91 -15.84 11.76
C ASP A 35 -9.94 -16.12 10.61
N MET A 36 -9.90 -15.23 9.61
CA MET A 36 -8.91 -15.30 8.53
C MET A 36 -7.48 -15.25 9.08
N ALA A 37 -7.16 -14.26 9.91
CA ALA A 37 -5.82 -14.07 10.44
C ALA A 37 -5.38 -15.27 11.30
N ASN A 38 -6.28 -15.77 12.16
CA ASN A 38 -6.08 -16.99 12.96
C ASN A 38 -5.91 -18.25 12.11
N SER A 39 -6.40 -18.26 10.87
CA SER A 39 -6.23 -19.40 9.94
C SER A 39 -4.90 -19.41 9.20
N ALA A 40 -4.18 -18.28 9.14
CA ALA A 40 -2.89 -18.18 8.45
C ALA A 40 -1.85 -19.07 9.12
N ARG A 41 -1.11 -19.85 8.33
CA ARG A 41 -0.05 -20.75 8.84
C ARG A 41 1.32 -20.43 8.28
N GLN A 42 1.41 -19.92 7.05
CA GLN A 42 2.68 -19.66 6.37
C GLN A 42 2.90 -18.16 6.14
N SER A 43 1.85 -17.47 5.69
CA SER A 43 1.95 -16.09 5.22
C SER A 43 0.67 -15.31 5.44
N MET A 44 0.82 -14.02 5.73
CA MET A 44 -0.27 -13.06 5.75
C MET A 44 0.12 -11.84 4.92
N VAL A 45 -0.71 -11.47 3.95
CA VAL A 45 -0.56 -10.21 3.21
C VAL A 45 -1.59 -9.23 3.73
N VAL A 46 -1.14 -8.01 4.04
CA VAL A 46 -1.97 -6.88 4.44
C VAL A 46 -1.65 -5.72 3.51
N ALA A 47 -2.51 -5.48 2.52
CA ALA A 47 -2.38 -4.38 1.56
C ALA A 47 -3.48 -3.37 1.81
N VAL A 48 -3.18 -2.31 2.58
CA VAL A 48 -4.13 -1.24 2.95
C VAL A 48 -3.40 0.11 3.06
N PRO A 49 -3.98 1.22 2.61
CA PRO A 49 -3.34 2.53 2.72
C PRO A 49 -3.25 3.01 4.17
N PHE A 50 -4.22 2.66 5.00
CA PHE A 50 -4.39 3.22 6.34
C PHE A 50 -4.41 2.11 7.39
N ILE A 51 -3.53 2.25 8.38
CA ILE A 51 -3.33 1.31 9.49
C ILE A 51 -3.17 2.12 10.77
N THR A 52 -4.06 1.95 11.74
CA THR A 52 -3.89 2.55 13.08
C THR A 52 -3.26 1.56 14.05
N TYR A 53 -2.52 2.06 15.03
CA TYR A 53 -1.77 1.28 16.01
C TYR A 53 -2.67 0.33 16.80
N SER A 54 -3.82 0.81 17.27
CA SER A 54 -4.79 -0.02 18.00
C SER A 54 -5.32 -1.19 17.17
N ALA A 55 -5.59 -0.98 15.88
CA ALA A 55 -6.04 -2.04 14.98
C ALA A 55 -4.90 -3.01 14.65
N ALA A 56 -3.67 -2.51 14.46
CA ALA A 56 -2.49 -3.34 14.24
C ALA A 56 -2.18 -4.25 15.44
N VAL A 57 -2.20 -3.71 16.66
CA VAL A 57 -2.00 -4.50 17.90
C VAL A 57 -3.05 -5.59 18.01
N TRP A 58 -4.32 -5.25 17.79
CA TRP A 58 -5.39 -6.24 17.82
C TRP A 58 -5.21 -7.33 16.75
N PHE A 59 -4.88 -6.94 15.52
CA PHE A 59 -4.75 -7.84 14.38
C PHE A 59 -3.57 -8.78 14.55
N ARG A 60 -2.42 -8.26 14.99
CA ARG A 60 -1.20 -9.05 15.22
C ARG A 60 -1.42 -10.17 16.24
N ARG A 61 -2.24 -9.95 17.27
CA ARG A 61 -2.61 -10.97 18.27
C ARG A 61 -3.33 -12.18 17.68
N GLN A 62 -3.93 -12.04 16.50
CA GLN A 62 -4.60 -13.13 15.79
C GLN A 62 -3.63 -13.97 14.96
N LEU A 63 -2.40 -13.49 14.73
CA LEU A 63 -1.43 -14.18 13.88
C LEU A 63 -0.60 -15.16 14.71
N ALA A 64 -0.33 -16.34 14.14
CA ALA A 64 0.67 -17.22 14.70
C ALA A 64 2.08 -16.56 14.65
N PRO A 65 2.96 -16.81 15.63
CA PRO A 65 4.23 -16.09 15.78
C PRO A 65 5.13 -16.10 14.53
N ASP A 66 5.22 -17.23 13.84
CA ASP A 66 6.17 -17.42 12.72
C ASP A 66 5.60 -17.09 11.34
N VAL A 67 4.37 -16.56 11.27
CA VAL A 67 3.75 -16.18 9.99
C VAL A 67 4.58 -15.08 9.31
N ALA A 68 4.86 -15.28 8.03
CA ALA A 68 5.49 -14.26 7.21
C ALA A 68 4.49 -13.16 6.87
N LEU A 69 4.54 -12.05 7.61
CA LEU A 69 3.68 -10.89 7.41
C LEU A 69 4.27 -9.95 6.35
N VAL A 70 3.59 -9.80 5.23
CA VAL A 70 3.89 -8.79 4.20
C VAL A 70 2.88 -7.66 4.32
N THR A 71 3.34 -6.49 4.74
CA THR A 71 2.52 -5.28 4.78
C THR A 71 2.85 -4.39 3.58
N LEU A 72 1.85 -4.03 2.79
CA LEU A 72 1.94 -3.05 1.73
C LEU A 72 1.06 -1.85 2.11
N THR A 73 1.63 -0.65 2.18
CA THR A 73 0.89 0.54 2.63
C THR A 73 1.41 1.83 2.00
N ALA A 74 0.63 2.91 2.11
CA ALA A 74 0.98 4.23 1.58
C ALA A 74 1.58 5.12 2.68
N ILE A 75 2.90 5.01 2.90
CA ILE A 75 3.59 5.73 3.99
C ILE A 75 3.80 7.20 3.61
N ARG A 76 2.82 8.06 3.90
CA ARG A 76 2.85 9.50 3.55
C ARG A 76 2.80 10.38 4.79
N ALA A 77 3.56 11.48 4.77
CA ALA A 77 3.57 12.45 5.86
C ALA A 77 2.17 13.01 6.17
N GLU A 78 1.36 13.25 5.13
CA GLU A 78 -0.01 13.74 5.30
C GLU A 78 -0.92 12.74 6.02
N ALA A 79 -0.81 11.44 5.68
CA ALA A 79 -1.61 10.39 6.31
C ALA A 79 -1.24 10.20 7.79
N VAL A 80 0.04 10.37 8.12
CA VAL A 80 0.52 10.35 9.51
C VAL A 80 0.05 11.59 10.27
N ALA A 81 0.16 12.77 9.66
CA ALA A 81 -0.27 14.01 10.29
C ALA A 81 -1.78 14.08 10.54
N SER A 82 -2.59 13.43 9.70
CA SER A 82 -4.04 13.30 9.90
C SER A 82 -4.44 12.12 10.79
N SER A 83 -3.49 11.34 11.32
CA SER A 83 -3.73 10.11 12.09
C SER A 83 -4.51 9.02 11.33
N ALA A 84 -4.50 9.05 9.99
CA ALA A 84 -5.04 7.97 9.16
C ALA A 84 -4.08 6.77 9.10
N LEU A 85 -2.78 7.00 9.29
CA LEU A 85 -1.74 5.98 9.35
C LEU A 85 -0.81 6.22 10.54
N ASP A 86 -0.52 5.18 11.29
CA ASP A 86 0.43 5.23 12.40
C ASP A 86 1.72 4.51 11.98
N VAL A 87 2.86 5.18 11.99
CA VAL A 87 4.15 4.53 11.66
C VAL A 87 4.51 3.52 12.74
N THR A 88 4.19 3.83 14.00
CA THR A 88 4.28 2.88 15.12
C THR A 88 3.51 1.57 14.88
N ALA A 89 2.41 1.58 14.12
CA ALA A 89 1.72 0.36 13.71
C ALA A 89 2.58 -0.49 12.76
N LEU A 90 3.30 0.16 11.85
CA LEU A 90 4.20 -0.50 10.90
C LEU A 90 5.44 -1.06 11.59
N VAL A 91 5.99 -0.35 12.59
CA VAL A 91 7.03 -0.88 13.49
C VAL A 91 6.52 -2.15 14.16
N HIS A 92 5.31 -2.10 14.73
CA HIS A 92 4.70 -3.24 15.40
C HIS A 92 4.47 -4.44 14.47
N PHE A 93 4.13 -4.21 13.19
CA PHE A 93 4.03 -5.26 12.18
C PHE A 93 5.39 -5.80 11.76
N ALA A 94 6.40 -4.94 11.58
CA ALA A 94 7.74 -5.39 11.29
C ALA A 94 8.27 -6.32 12.39
N GLU A 95 7.90 -6.08 13.65
CA GLU A 95 8.25 -6.93 14.80
C GLU A 95 7.51 -8.26 14.89
N GLN A 96 6.55 -8.58 14.01
CA GLN A 96 5.82 -9.85 14.07
C GLN A 96 6.73 -11.07 14.05
N SER A 97 7.67 -11.09 13.10
CA SER A 97 8.65 -12.17 12.94
C SER A 97 9.86 -11.66 12.17
N GLU A 98 10.94 -12.44 12.13
CA GLU A 98 12.10 -12.12 11.28
C GLU A 98 11.76 -12.08 9.79
N LYS A 99 10.69 -12.77 9.39
CA LYS A 99 10.18 -12.83 8.01
C LYS A 99 9.24 -11.68 7.68
N ALA A 100 8.82 -10.88 8.67
CA ALA A 100 7.92 -9.76 8.42
C ALA A 100 8.61 -8.67 7.59
N ARG A 101 7.88 -8.11 6.64
CA ARG A 101 8.36 -7.10 5.68
C ARG A 101 7.30 -6.03 5.49
N VAL A 102 7.74 -4.77 5.45
CA VAL A 102 6.87 -3.61 5.17
C VAL A 102 7.33 -2.96 3.87
N PHE A 103 6.38 -2.71 2.98
CA PHE A 103 6.58 -2.09 1.68
C PHE A 103 5.77 -0.80 1.60
N ALA A 104 6.42 0.27 1.16
CA ALA A 104 5.80 1.55 0.89
C ALA A 104 5.46 1.65 -0.61
N LEU A 105 4.20 1.94 -0.92
CA LEU A 105 3.72 2.23 -2.26
C LEU A 105 2.78 3.46 -2.22
N PRO A 106 3.21 4.64 -2.68
CA PRO A 106 2.51 5.91 -2.46
C PRO A 106 1.06 5.95 -2.96
N ASN A 107 0.77 5.27 -4.08
CA ASN A 107 -0.54 5.23 -4.72
C ASN A 107 -1.36 3.97 -4.39
N LEU A 108 -1.00 3.24 -3.32
CA LEU A 108 -1.79 2.12 -2.88
C LEU A 108 -3.16 2.60 -2.38
N HIS A 109 -4.24 2.05 -2.95
CA HIS A 109 -5.60 2.23 -2.43
C HIS A 109 -6.35 0.90 -2.23
N ALA A 110 -5.71 -0.20 -2.60
CA ALA A 110 -6.23 -1.55 -2.37
C ALA A 110 -6.42 -1.79 -0.86
N LYS A 111 -7.42 -2.61 -0.52
CA LYS A 111 -7.72 -3.03 0.84
C LYS A 111 -7.97 -4.52 0.80
N VAL A 112 -6.86 -5.24 0.84
CA VAL A 112 -6.79 -6.66 0.55
C VAL A 112 -6.01 -7.34 1.67
N PHE A 113 -6.59 -8.43 2.17
CA PHE A 113 -5.98 -9.28 3.17
C PHE A 113 -5.91 -10.69 2.62
N ILE A 114 -4.79 -11.38 2.77
CA ILE A 114 -4.62 -12.73 2.21
C ILE A 114 -3.93 -13.62 3.23
N ALA A 115 -4.62 -14.67 3.67
CA ALA A 115 -4.07 -15.70 4.54
C ALA A 115 -3.68 -16.91 3.69
N ASP A 116 -2.38 -17.17 3.62
CA ASP A 116 -1.80 -18.19 2.73
C ASP A 116 -2.34 -18.05 1.29
N GLU A 117 -2.38 -19.11 0.52
CA GLU A 117 -3.03 -19.15 -0.81
C GLU A 117 -4.47 -19.67 -0.73
N LYS A 118 -5.12 -19.46 0.41
CA LYS A 118 -6.38 -20.13 0.75
C LYS A 118 -7.55 -19.18 0.88
N VAL A 119 -7.34 -18.02 1.49
CA VAL A 119 -8.43 -17.08 1.76
C VAL A 119 -7.97 -15.66 1.48
N ALA A 120 -8.78 -14.89 0.76
CA ALA A 120 -8.57 -13.46 0.53
C ALA A 120 -9.82 -12.65 0.94
N ILE A 121 -9.62 -11.49 1.55
CA ILE A 121 -10.67 -10.48 1.75
C ILE A 121 -10.34 -9.31 0.83
N VAL A 122 -11.35 -8.86 0.08
CA VAL A 122 -11.34 -7.60 -0.66
C VAL A 122 -12.48 -6.76 -0.11
N THR A 123 -12.18 -5.56 0.40
CA THR A 123 -13.14 -4.74 1.14
C THR A 123 -12.96 -3.26 0.85
N SER A 124 -13.92 -2.42 1.23
CA SER A 124 -13.75 -0.97 1.32
C SER A 124 -13.08 -0.53 2.64
N GLY A 125 -13.03 -1.43 3.64
CA GLY A 125 -12.53 -1.14 4.99
C GLY A 125 -11.01 -1.13 5.11
N ASN A 126 -10.47 -0.08 5.73
CA ASN A 126 -9.06 0.00 6.12
C ASN A 126 -8.80 -0.77 7.42
N LEU A 127 -7.53 -1.01 7.74
CA LEU A 127 -7.15 -1.59 9.04
C LEU A 127 -7.06 -0.51 10.12
N THR A 128 -8.20 0.14 10.38
CA THR A 128 -8.36 1.16 11.41
C THR A 128 -9.51 0.77 12.32
N ARG A 129 -9.59 1.34 13.53
CA ARG A 129 -10.75 1.10 14.41
C ARG A 129 -12.07 1.40 13.69
N ALA A 130 -12.13 2.55 13.01
CA ALA A 130 -13.32 2.95 12.28
C ALA A 130 -13.65 2.00 11.12
N GLY A 131 -12.64 1.60 10.33
CA GLY A 131 -12.83 0.68 9.20
C GLY A 131 -13.23 -0.75 9.59
N LEU A 132 -12.97 -1.15 10.84
CA LEU A 132 -13.38 -2.46 11.35
C LEU A 132 -14.75 -2.44 12.05
N ASP A 133 -15.07 -1.35 12.76
CA ASP A 133 -16.20 -1.35 13.72
C ASP A 133 -17.34 -0.40 13.36
N THR A 134 -17.06 0.77 12.79
CA THR A 134 -18.03 1.88 12.76
C THR A 134 -18.40 2.36 11.36
N ASN A 135 -17.47 2.29 10.42
CA ASN A 135 -17.74 2.69 9.05
C ASN A 135 -18.72 1.70 8.40
N LEU A 136 -19.56 2.22 7.51
CA LEU A 136 -20.39 1.41 6.63
C LEU A 136 -19.52 0.83 5.51
N GLU A 137 -18.82 -0.24 5.83
CA GLU A 137 -17.96 -0.96 4.90
C GLU A 137 -18.69 -2.13 4.26
N TYR A 138 -18.23 -2.53 3.08
CA TYR A 138 -18.72 -3.72 2.40
C TYR A 138 -17.56 -4.44 1.71
N GLY A 139 -17.65 -5.76 1.61
CA GLY A 139 -16.60 -6.55 1.01
C GLY A 139 -16.99 -7.98 0.71
N VAL A 140 -16.00 -8.72 0.24
CA VAL A 140 -16.10 -10.15 -0.05
C VAL A 140 -14.93 -10.89 0.54
N MET A 141 -15.19 -12.07 1.08
CA MET A 141 -14.21 -13.06 1.44
C MET A 141 -14.28 -14.21 0.45
N LEU A 142 -13.13 -14.58 -0.10
CA LEU A 142 -12.96 -15.50 -1.22
C LEU A 142 -12.11 -16.69 -0.78
N ARG A 143 -12.53 -17.90 -1.16
CA ARG A 143 -11.85 -19.18 -0.87
C ARG A 143 -11.57 -20.01 -2.12
N ASP A 144 -11.89 -19.49 -3.30
CA ASP A 144 -11.51 -20.15 -4.55
C ASP A 144 -10.00 -20.04 -4.75
N PRO A 145 -9.24 -21.15 -4.79
CA PRO A 145 -7.78 -21.10 -4.87
C PRO A 145 -7.25 -20.41 -6.12
N SER A 146 -7.98 -20.48 -7.24
CA SER A 146 -7.57 -19.81 -8.48
C SER A 146 -7.66 -18.29 -8.34
N ILE A 147 -8.77 -17.80 -7.79
CA ILE A 147 -9.00 -16.37 -7.57
C ILE A 147 -8.04 -15.82 -6.51
N VAL A 148 -7.85 -16.55 -5.39
CA VAL A 148 -6.95 -16.14 -4.32
C VAL A 148 -5.50 -16.05 -4.83
N ARG A 149 -5.05 -16.98 -5.67
CA ARG A 149 -3.74 -16.91 -6.32
C ARG A 149 -3.60 -15.69 -7.21
N THR A 150 -4.60 -15.39 -8.05
CA THR A 150 -4.57 -14.18 -8.89
C THR A 150 -4.45 -12.91 -8.05
N ILE A 151 -5.25 -12.78 -6.97
CA ILE A 151 -5.18 -11.61 -6.07
C ILE A 151 -3.79 -11.51 -5.42
N ARG A 152 -3.22 -12.65 -4.99
CA ARG A 152 -1.87 -12.70 -4.42
C ARG A 152 -0.81 -12.27 -5.45
N ASP A 153 -0.91 -12.72 -6.68
CA ASP A 153 0.02 -12.35 -7.76
C ASP A 153 -0.05 -10.85 -8.08
N ASP A 154 -1.25 -10.26 -8.04
CA ASP A 154 -1.43 -8.81 -8.14
C ASP A 154 -0.76 -8.07 -6.97
N MET A 155 -0.96 -8.53 -5.73
CA MET A 155 -0.30 -7.92 -4.56
C MET A 155 1.23 -8.05 -4.62
N ASN A 156 1.74 -9.20 -5.08
CA ASN A 156 3.18 -9.40 -5.31
C ASN A 156 3.71 -8.44 -6.39
N SER A 157 2.90 -8.14 -7.40
CA SER A 157 3.23 -7.15 -8.42
C SER A 157 3.30 -5.75 -7.83
N PHE A 158 2.39 -5.39 -6.93
CA PHE A 158 2.43 -4.10 -6.23
C PHE A 158 3.62 -3.99 -5.28
N VAL A 159 4.00 -5.08 -4.61
CA VAL A 159 5.21 -5.15 -3.78
C VAL A 159 6.47 -4.84 -4.59
N ARG A 160 6.56 -5.33 -5.85
CA ARG A 160 7.71 -5.03 -6.73
C ARG A 160 7.77 -3.55 -7.18
N LEU A 161 6.61 -2.90 -7.29
CA LEU A 161 6.51 -1.46 -7.53
C LEU A 161 6.92 -0.64 -6.29
N GLY A 162 6.55 -1.12 -5.10
CA GLY A 162 6.90 -0.48 -3.83
C GLY A 162 8.36 -0.65 -3.42
N ASN A 163 8.75 0.03 -2.35
CA ASN A 163 10.06 -0.14 -1.73
C ASN A 163 9.93 -0.80 -0.36
N GLN A 164 10.83 -1.73 -0.06
CA GLN A 164 10.91 -2.28 1.28
C GLN A 164 11.48 -1.22 2.24
N VAL A 165 10.74 -0.93 3.31
CA VAL A 165 11.19 -0.01 4.36
C VAL A 165 11.92 -0.80 5.43
N SER A 166 13.15 -0.40 5.74
CA SER A 166 13.95 -1.07 6.77
C SER A 166 13.38 -0.78 8.16
N ARG A 167 13.64 -1.67 9.14
CA ARG A 167 13.28 -1.44 10.55
C ARG A 167 13.89 -0.14 11.09
N PHE A 168 15.13 0.14 10.70
CA PHE A 168 15.80 1.39 11.05
C PHE A 168 15.04 2.61 10.53
N ALA A 169 14.69 2.63 9.23
CA ALA A 169 13.92 3.72 8.65
C ALA A 169 12.52 3.84 9.26
N LEU A 170 11.85 2.73 9.60
CA LEU A 170 10.59 2.76 10.34
C LEU A 170 10.75 3.41 11.72
N GLY A 171 11.85 3.13 12.42
CA GLY A 171 12.17 3.78 13.69
C GLY A 171 12.39 5.29 13.55
N GLU A 172 13.13 5.73 12.54
CA GLU A 172 13.30 7.16 12.25
C GLU A 172 11.97 7.85 11.94
N LEU A 173 11.13 7.23 11.11
CA LEU A 173 9.81 7.76 10.77
C LEU A 173 8.86 7.78 11.97
N ALA A 174 8.95 6.82 12.90
CA ALA A 174 8.15 6.80 14.13
C ALA A 174 8.53 7.95 15.10
N SER A 175 9.80 8.33 15.15
CA SER A 175 10.24 9.53 15.87
C SER A 175 9.63 10.80 15.26
N ILE A 176 9.66 10.91 13.93
CA ILE A 176 9.05 12.05 13.20
C ILE A 176 7.53 12.09 13.40
N GLU A 177 6.86 10.94 13.43
CA GLU A 177 5.43 10.84 13.75
C GLU A 177 5.10 11.50 15.10
N THR A 178 5.92 11.26 16.12
CA THR A 178 5.72 11.83 17.45
C THR A 178 5.74 13.36 17.42
N ASP A 179 6.75 13.93 16.76
CA ASP A 179 6.88 15.39 16.59
C ASP A 179 5.70 15.99 15.80
N LEU A 180 5.29 15.30 14.71
CA LEU A 180 4.17 15.71 13.88
C LEU A 180 2.86 15.74 14.65
N ARG A 181 2.56 14.69 15.43
CA ARG A 181 1.35 14.61 16.26
C ARG A 181 1.34 15.68 17.34
N GLN A 182 2.46 15.89 18.03
CA GLN A 182 2.55 16.91 19.07
C GLN A 182 2.34 18.32 18.48
N ALA A 183 2.96 18.61 17.34
CA ALA A 183 2.80 19.89 16.67
C ALA A 183 1.38 20.09 16.13
N ARG A 184 0.77 19.04 15.58
CA ARG A 184 -0.61 19.08 15.08
C ARG A 184 -1.59 19.36 16.21
N ARG A 185 -1.49 18.63 17.34
CA ARG A 185 -2.36 18.82 18.50
C ARG A 185 -2.33 20.27 18.99
N LYS A 186 -1.12 20.83 19.14
CA LYS A 186 -0.96 22.24 19.52
C LYS A 186 -1.59 23.20 18.50
N ALA A 187 -1.47 22.93 17.21
CA ALA A 187 -2.05 23.76 16.15
C ALA A 187 -3.58 23.65 16.04
N ASP A 188 -4.17 22.56 16.53
CA ASP A 188 -5.62 22.36 16.59
C ASP A 188 -6.22 22.94 17.89
N GLU A 189 -5.49 22.89 19.01
CA GLU A 189 -5.88 23.47 20.31
C GLU A 189 -5.79 25.01 20.32
N ASP A 190 -4.86 25.58 19.54
CA ASP A 190 -4.53 27.00 19.56
C ASP A 190 -4.87 27.69 18.23
N ALA A 191 -5.66 28.77 18.30
CA ALA A 191 -6.04 29.56 17.13
C ALA A 191 -4.91 30.48 16.62
N GLU A 192 -3.82 30.61 17.37
CA GLU A 192 -2.69 31.47 17.05
C GLU A 192 -1.93 31.04 15.78
N HIS A 193 -1.28 32.02 15.16
CA HIS A 193 -0.51 31.81 13.93
C HIS A 193 0.74 30.95 14.17
N GLU A 194 1.37 31.06 15.33
CA GLU A 194 2.67 30.44 15.62
C GLU A 194 2.61 28.89 15.68
N PRO A 195 1.68 28.25 16.41
CA PRO A 195 1.53 26.79 16.39
C PRO A 195 1.29 26.22 14.99
N ARG A 196 0.47 26.90 14.18
CA ARG A 196 0.22 26.52 12.78
C ARG A 196 1.45 26.70 11.90
N ALA A 197 2.21 27.78 12.09
CA ALA A 197 3.48 27.99 11.40
C ALA A 197 4.49 26.89 11.76
N ARG A 198 4.60 26.54 13.04
CA ARG A 198 5.46 25.46 13.51
C ARG A 198 5.09 24.11 12.91
N PHE A 199 3.81 23.75 12.89
CA PHE A 199 3.33 22.51 12.25
C PHE A 199 3.71 22.47 10.77
N ARG A 200 3.52 23.57 10.02
CA ARG A 200 3.93 23.65 8.60
C ARG A 200 5.45 23.47 8.42
N THR A 201 6.26 24.04 9.29
CA THR A 201 7.72 23.87 9.27
C THR A 201 8.13 22.42 9.48
N ILE A 202 7.56 21.75 10.49
CA ILE A 202 7.85 20.33 10.76
C ILE A 202 7.38 19.46 9.58
N MET A 203 6.18 19.70 9.04
CA MET A 203 5.69 18.99 7.85
C MET A 203 6.61 19.15 6.64
N ARG A 204 7.11 20.36 6.38
CA ARG A 204 8.06 20.61 5.27
C ARG A 204 9.36 19.83 5.48
N GLY A 205 9.86 19.75 6.71
CA GLY A 205 11.06 18.96 7.05
C GLY A 205 10.84 17.44 7.02
N ALA A 206 9.64 16.98 7.36
CA ALA A 206 9.29 15.56 7.39
C ALA A 206 9.13 14.96 5.99
N ARG A 207 8.48 15.67 5.05
CA ARG A 207 8.17 15.16 3.70
C ARG A 207 9.36 14.48 2.99
N PRO A 208 10.56 15.08 2.90
CA PRO A 208 11.71 14.43 2.26
C PRO A 208 12.11 13.11 2.92
N ARG A 209 11.92 12.95 4.24
CA ARG A 209 12.23 11.71 4.95
C ARG A 209 11.26 10.59 4.60
N PHE A 210 9.97 10.90 4.52
CA PHE A 210 8.94 9.97 4.05
C PHE A 210 9.18 9.53 2.61
N VAL A 211 9.47 10.48 1.71
CA VAL A 211 9.83 10.18 0.30
C VAL A 211 11.11 9.34 0.23
N GLY A 212 12.12 9.68 1.03
CA GLY A 212 13.36 8.90 1.14
C GLY A 212 13.12 7.44 1.53
N ALA A 213 12.22 7.18 2.48
CA ALA A 213 11.85 5.82 2.88
C ALA A 213 11.05 5.07 1.80
N GLN A 214 10.24 5.79 1.00
CA GLN A 214 9.49 5.23 -0.13
C GLN A 214 10.36 4.85 -1.33
N VAL A 215 11.51 5.52 -1.52
CA VAL A 215 12.43 5.20 -2.61
C VAL A 215 13.52 4.22 -2.15
N GLY A 216 13.97 4.37 -0.90
CA GLY A 216 15.06 3.59 -0.32
C GLY A 216 16.36 3.73 -1.13
N ASN A 217 17.07 2.61 -1.29
CA ASN A 217 18.33 2.54 -2.04
C ASN A 217 18.11 2.08 -3.50
N ARG A 218 16.87 2.02 -3.98
CA ARG A 218 16.59 1.55 -5.34
C ARG A 218 17.04 2.60 -6.34
N SER A 219 17.76 2.16 -7.39
CA SER A 219 18.04 3.05 -8.52
C SER A 219 16.76 3.35 -9.29
N ALA A 220 16.63 4.57 -9.80
CA ALA A 220 15.48 4.96 -10.64
C ALA A 220 15.28 3.95 -11.80
N ASN A 221 16.37 3.46 -12.39
CA ASN A 221 16.32 2.45 -13.46
C ASN A 221 15.70 1.12 -13.00
N SER A 222 15.97 0.67 -11.77
CA SER A 222 15.33 -0.53 -11.20
C SER A 222 13.84 -0.33 -10.96
N VAL A 223 13.44 0.83 -10.44
CA VAL A 223 12.02 1.14 -10.18
C VAL A 223 11.25 1.25 -11.50
N PHE A 224 11.78 1.99 -12.48
CA PHE A 224 11.19 2.06 -13.83
C PHE A 224 11.15 0.69 -14.50
N GLY A 225 12.17 -0.15 -14.31
CA GLY A 225 12.18 -1.52 -14.83
C GLY A 225 11.01 -2.36 -14.33
N GLU A 226 10.72 -2.34 -13.03
CA GLU A 226 9.56 -3.04 -12.47
C GLU A 226 8.23 -2.43 -12.95
N ALA A 227 8.15 -1.10 -13.07
CA ALA A 227 6.96 -0.44 -13.61
C ALA A 227 6.70 -0.81 -15.08
N ILE A 228 7.73 -0.86 -15.92
CA ILE A 228 7.61 -1.30 -17.32
C ILE A 228 7.09 -2.74 -17.38
N ARG A 229 7.66 -3.65 -16.58
CA ARG A 229 7.19 -5.05 -16.53
C ARG A 229 5.74 -5.14 -16.10
N PHE A 230 5.35 -4.36 -15.10
CA PHE A 230 3.98 -4.30 -14.63
C PHE A 230 3.00 -3.80 -15.71
N VAL A 231 3.38 -2.78 -16.46
CA VAL A 231 2.58 -2.25 -17.58
C VAL A 231 2.45 -3.30 -18.70
N LEU A 232 3.57 -3.91 -19.10
CA LEU A 232 3.61 -4.87 -20.20
C LEU A 232 2.98 -6.24 -19.87
N ALA A 233 2.74 -6.53 -18.58
CA ALA A 233 1.96 -7.71 -18.17
C ALA A 233 0.51 -7.67 -18.67
N ARG A 234 0.00 -6.48 -19.03
CA ARG A 234 -1.34 -6.28 -19.60
C ARG A 234 -1.37 -6.41 -21.12
N GLY A 235 -0.22 -6.67 -21.74
CA GLY A 235 -0.06 -6.80 -23.18
C GLY A 235 0.97 -5.83 -23.76
N PRO A 236 1.30 -5.97 -25.06
CA PRO A 236 2.28 -5.11 -25.73
C PRO A 236 1.84 -3.64 -25.78
N GLN A 237 2.78 -2.72 -25.56
CA GLN A 237 2.51 -1.27 -25.50
C GLN A 237 3.58 -0.44 -26.22
N PRO A 238 3.22 0.68 -26.87
CA PRO A 238 4.20 1.63 -27.38
C PRO A 238 4.86 2.43 -26.24
N THR A 239 6.03 3.02 -26.49
CA THR A 239 6.77 3.82 -25.49
C THR A 239 5.94 4.97 -24.89
N THR A 240 5.05 5.58 -25.67
CA THR A 240 4.18 6.68 -25.21
C THR A 240 3.20 6.20 -24.13
N ALA A 241 2.49 5.10 -24.38
CA ALA A 241 1.58 4.49 -23.41
C ALA A 241 2.31 4.00 -22.16
N ILE A 242 3.52 3.43 -22.32
CA ILE A 242 4.37 3.05 -21.19
C ILE A 242 4.72 4.27 -20.33
N ASN A 243 5.12 5.39 -20.94
CA ASN A 243 5.43 6.60 -20.19
C ASN A 243 4.20 7.11 -19.40
N GLU A 244 3.03 7.15 -20.02
CA GLU A 244 1.79 7.60 -19.36
C GLU A 244 1.42 6.71 -18.17
N GLU A 245 1.47 5.39 -18.32
CA GLU A 245 1.18 4.45 -17.24
C GLU A 245 2.25 4.52 -16.13
N VAL A 246 3.53 4.57 -16.49
CA VAL A 246 4.62 4.72 -15.51
C VAL A 246 4.47 6.02 -14.71
N GLY A 247 4.10 7.12 -15.37
CA GLY A 247 3.83 8.40 -14.72
C GLY A 247 2.68 8.33 -13.71
N ARG A 248 1.61 7.58 -14.03
CA ARG A 248 0.50 7.33 -13.10
C ARG A 248 0.89 6.43 -11.93
N LEU A 249 1.73 5.42 -12.16
CA LEU A 249 2.17 4.49 -11.14
C LEU A 249 3.17 5.11 -10.16
N LEU A 250 4.05 5.98 -10.66
CA LEU A 250 5.20 6.52 -9.93
C LEU A 250 5.26 8.06 -10.01
N PRO A 251 4.21 8.78 -9.59
CA PRO A 251 4.15 10.24 -9.76
C PRO A 251 5.31 10.97 -9.09
N ASP A 252 5.78 10.47 -7.94
CA ASP A 252 6.89 11.08 -7.19
C ASP A 252 8.26 10.94 -7.90
N LEU A 253 8.38 10.02 -8.86
CA LEU A 253 9.60 9.84 -9.68
C LEU A 253 9.44 10.44 -11.10
N CYS A 254 8.25 10.91 -11.44
CA CYS A 254 7.87 11.37 -12.77
C CYS A 254 7.55 12.88 -12.76
N ASP A 255 8.49 13.68 -12.26
CA ASP A 255 8.35 15.13 -12.20
C ASP A 255 8.50 15.77 -13.58
N ASP A 256 7.40 16.33 -14.10
CA ASP A 256 7.39 17.04 -15.38
C ASP A 256 8.03 18.44 -15.30
N SER A 257 8.36 18.96 -14.12
CA SER A 257 9.12 20.20 -13.97
C SER A 257 10.62 20.01 -14.27
N GLU A 258 11.13 18.78 -14.21
CA GLU A 258 12.53 18.48 -14.47
C GLU A 258 12.81 18.14 -15.95
N GLU A 259 13.59 19.00 -16.61
CA GLU A 259 14.12 18.75 -17.94
C GLU A 259 15.52 18.13 -17.91
N LEU A 260 15.78 17.22 -18.85
CA LEU A 260 17.11 16.71 -19.12
C LEU A 260 17.85 17.73 -20.00
N VAL A 261 18.87 18.34 -19.41
CA VAL A 261 19.79 19.24 -20.12
C VAL A 261 21.16 18.60 -20.19
N ILE A 262 21.71 18.45 -21.40
CA ILE A 262 23.06 17.93 -21.65
C ILE A 262 23.78 18.96 -22.52
N ASN A 263 24.92 19.46 -22.05
CA ASN A 263 25.71 20.50 -22.73
C ASN A 263 24.89 21.75 -23.12
N GLY A 264 23.89 22.12 -22.31
CA GLY A 264 23.03 23.29 -22.56
C GLY A 264 21.82 23.03 -23.46
N GLU A 265 21.71 21.85 -24.08
CA GLU A 265 20.57 21.47 -24.93
C GLU A 265 19.51 20.67 -24.16
N ARG A 266 18.23 20.88 -24.49
CA ARG A 266 17.07 20.24 -23.84
C ARG A 266 16.67 18.97 -24.59
N TYR A 267 16.68 17.82 -23.91
CA TYR A 267 16.38 16.49 -24.47
C TYR A 267 15.00 15.93 -24.02
N GLY A 268 14.15 16.80 -23.47
CA GLY A 268 12.84 16.46 -22.92
C GLY A 268 12.87 16.17 -21.42
N LYS A 269 11.82 15.54 -20.88
CA LYS A 269 11.68 15.28 -19.44
C LYS A 269 12.69 14.25 -18.95
N ARG A 270 13.35 14.52 -17.82
CA ARG A 270 14.40 13.66 -17.25
C ARG A 270 13.91 12.24 -16.98
N TRP A 271 12.73 12.10 -16.39
CA TRP A 271 12.17 10.80 -16.06
C TRP A 271 11.83 9.96 -17.30
N LYS A 272 11.34 10.57 -18.40
CA LYS A 272 11.06 9.86 -19.67
C LYS A 272 12.33 9.31 -20.30
N HIS A 273 13.48 9.98 -20.12
CA HIS A 273 14.77 9.42 -20.49
C HIS A 273 15.15 8.22 -19.60
N GLY A 274 14.91 8.32 -18.29
CA GLY A 274 15.05 7.20 -17.35
C GLY A 274 14.24 5.97 -17.75
N VAL A 275 12.98 6.14 -18.14
CA VAL A 275 12.11 5.05 -18.64
C VAL A 275 12.70 4.41 -19.89
N ARG A 276 13.14 5.21 -20.87
CA ARG A 276 13.80 4.68 -22.08
C ARG A 276 15.07 3.89 -21.77
N ASN A 277 15.89 4.35 -20.83
CA ASN A 277 17.08 3.63 -20.40
C ASN A 277 16.72 2.28 -19.76
N ALA A 278 15.67 2.24 -18.94
CA ALA A 278 15.15 1.02 -18.34
C ALA A 278 14.60 0.04 -19.40
N GLN A 279 13.86 0.53 -20.41
CA GLN A 279 13.41 -0.29 -21.54
C GLN A 279 14.59 -0.94 -22.27
N GLN A 280 15.64 -0.17 -22.60
CA GLN A 280 16.82 -0.70 -23.27
C GLN A 280 17.60 -1.68 -22.38
N TYR A 281 17.70 -1.40 -21.07
CA TYR A 281 18.30 -2.31 -20.11
C TYR A 281 17.56 -3.66 -20.06
N LEU A 282 16.23 -3.64 -19.92
CA LEU A 282 15.40 -4.84 -19.89
C LEU A 282 15.49 -5.62 -21.21
N LYS A 283 15.56 -4.92 -22.36
CA LYS A 283 15.77 -5.54 -23.67
C LYS A 283 17.09 -6.30 -23.74
N ARG A 284 18.19 -5.67 -23.31
CA ARG A 284 19.51 -6.31 -23.26
C ARG A 284 19.55 -7.51 -22.32
N LYS A 285 18.73 -7.49 -21.26
CA LYS A 285 18.56 -8.62 -20.33
C LYS A 285 17.58 -9.69 -20.83
N GLY A 286 16.97 -9.50 -22.01
CA GLY A 286 16.03 -10.45 -22.59
C GLY A 286 14.68 -10.53 -21.87
N VAL A 287 14.37 -9.58 -20.98
CA VAL A 287 13.12 -9.54 -20.20
C VAL A 287 11.96 -8.97 -21.03
N VAL A 288 12.27 -8.05 -21.95
CA VAL A 288 11.31 -7.46 -22.88
C VAL A 288 11.85 -7.52 -24.30
N THR A 289 10.95 -7.49 -25.27
CA THR A 289 11.26 -7.36 -26.69
C THR A 289 10.71 -6.04 -27.22
N TYR A 290 11.25 -5.58 -28.34
CA TYR A 290 10.73 -4.43 -29.09
C TYR A 290 10.62 -4.82 -30.55
N ASP A 291 9.42 -4.73 -31.09
CA ASP A 291 9.14 -4.95 -32.50
C ASP A 291 9.18 -3.61 -33.24
N ALA A 292 10.13 -3.47 -34.17
CA ALA A 292 10.32 -2.24 -34.92
C ALA A 292 9.20 -1.95 -35.93
N SER A 293 8.48 -2.98 -36.39
CA SER A 293 7.39 -2.84 -37.36
C SER A 293 6.13 -2.26 -36.72
N THR A 294 5.77 -2.76 -35.53
CA THR A 294 4.60 -2.32 -34.76
C THR A 294 4.93 -1.20 -33.77
N LYS A 295 6.22 -0.97 -33.48
CA LYS A 295 6.72 -0.04 -32.45
C LYS A 295 6.23 -0.39 -31.04
N LEU A 296 5.98 -1.67 -30.79
CA LEU A 296 5.50 -2.17 -29.52
C LEU A 296 6.61 -2.83 -28.71
N TRP A 297 6.58 -2.59 -27.41
CA TRP A 297 7.31 -3.37 -26.42
C TRP A 297 6.42 -4.47 -25.89
N ALA A 298 6.99 -5.66 -25.63
CA ALA A 298 6.27 -6.77 -25.02
C ALA A 298 7.14 -7.43 -23.95
N LEU A 299 6.51 -8.05 -22.94
CA LEU A 299 7.20 -9.03 -22.11
C LEU A 299 7.59 -10.23 -22.98
N ARG A 300 8.77 -10.78 -22.71
CA ARG A 300 9.22 -12.03 -23.34
C ARG A 300 8.67 -13.25 -22.61
#